data_AF-A0A835J0Y1-F1
#
_entry.id   AF-A0A835J0Y1-F1
#
_cell.length_a   1.000
_cell.length_b   1.000
_cell.length_c   1.000
_cell.angle_alpha   90.00
_cell.angle_beta   90.00
_cell.angle_gamma   90.00
#
_symmetry.space_group_name_H-M   'P 1'
#
loop_
_entity.id
_entity.type
_entity.pdbx_description
1 polymer ?
#
loop_
_entity_poly.entity_id
_entity_poly.type
_entity_poly.pdbx_seq_one_letter_code
_entity_poly.pdbx_strand_id
1 'polypeptide(L)'
;MYRSIFPTPFGLLISYFSCILLIFALPSGPTPIADVKSLTHYGEPYDGNTRFFRSTLFVAAVRACYGESCLLHGVEWMSPKGGVTEEQMLRYMGANTHLSPLQAKVLLEDEEIGFAYISQREARPSM
;
A
#
# COMPACT_ATOMS: atom_id res chain seq x y z
N MET A 1 -3.14 -32.58 4.92
CA MET A 1 -1.79 -33.08 4.60
C MET A 1 -1.20 -32.27 3.44
N TYR A 2 -0.80 -31.02 3.71
CA TYR A 2 0.18 -30.30 2.90
C TYR A 2 1.14 -29.67 3.89
N ARG A 3 2.33 -30.27 3.99
CA ARG A 3 3.40 -29.90 4.91
C ARG A 3 4.57 -29.40 4.05
N SER A 4 5.06 -28.22 4.41
CA SER A 4 6.38 -27.62 4.12
C SER A 4 6.84 -27.41 2.67
N ILE A 5 6.87 -26.14 2.24
CA ILE A 5 8.00 -25.52 1.49
C ILE A 5 8.05 -24.05 1.96
N PHE A 6 9.22 -23.46 2.12
CA PHE A 6 9.53 -22.11 2.67
C PHE A 6 9.78 -22.06 4.20
N PRO A 7 11.03 -22.27 4.63
CA PRO A 7 11.52 -21.73 5.90
C PRO A 7 11.88 -20.24 5.72
N THR A 8 11.67 -19.41 6.74
CA THR A 8 11.99 -17.96 6.87
C THR A 8 10.91 -16.97 6.36
N PRO A 9 10.89 -15.70 6.86
CA PRO A 9 9.72 -14.99 7.43
C PRO A 9 8.72 -14.44 6.40
N PHE A 10 8.76 -14.89 5.15
CA PHE A 10 7.86 -14.43 4.09
C PHE A 10 6.40 -14.91 4.27
N GLY A 11 6.17 -15.97 5.06
CA GLY A 11 4.84 -16.54 5.29
C GLY A 11 3.91 -15.72 6.20
N LEU A 12 4.44 -14.75 6.96
CA LEU A 12 3.64 -13.91 7.86
C LEU A 12 3.01 -12.70 7.14
N LEU A 13 3.53 -12.30 5.97
CA LEU A 13 3.06 -11.13 5.24
C LEU A 13 1.62 -11.28 4.71
N ILE A 14 1.18 -12.52 4.44
CA ILE A 14 -0.19 -12.82 4.01
C ILE A 14 -1.13 -13.00 5.22
N SER A 15 -0.61 -13.43 6.36
CA SER A 15 -1.43 -13.71 7.54
C SER A 15 -1.79 -12.45 8.34
N TYR A 16 -0.93 -11.42 8.34
CA TYR A 16 -1.24 -10.13 8.99
C TYR A 16 -2.22 -9.27 8.17
N PHE A 17 -2.26 -9.45 6.85
CA PHE A 17 -3.11 -8.66 5.96
C PHE A 17 -4.63 -8.89 6.16
N SER A 18 -5.02 -10.01 6.77
CA SER A 18 -6.43 -10.36 6.97
C SER A 18 -7.08 -9.72 8.22
N CYS A 19 -6.32 -9.06 9.11
CA CYS A 19 -6.84 -8.67 10.44
C CYS A 19 -7.19 -7.17 10.57
N ILE A 20 -6.79 -6.30 9.63
CA ILE A 20 -6.98 -4.84 9.76
C ILE A 20 -8.22 -4.38 8.98
N LEU A 21 -9.32 -5.11 9.16
CA LEU A 21 -10.62 -4.77 8.58
C LEU A 21 -11.53 -4.20 9.67
N LEU A 22 -11.23 -3.01 10.19
CA LEU A 22 -12.19 -2.17 10.91
C LEU A 22 -11.49 -0.86 11.28
N ILE A 23 -11.95 0.28 10.73
CA ILE A 23 -12.37 1.49 11.48
C ILE A 23 -12.37 2.76 10.60
N PHE A 24 -13.59 3.30 10.47
CA PHE A 24 -14.07 4.69 10.36
C PHE A 24 -13.67 5.58 9.17
N ALA A 25 -14.71 6.13 8.55
CA ALA A 25 -14.70 7.23 7.60
C ALA A 25 -15.08 8.55 8.29
N LEU A 26 -14.48 9.67 7.88
CA LEU A 26 -15.05 11.03 7.84
C LEU A 26 -14.11 11.96 7.03
N PRO A 27 -14.56 12.70 6.00
CA PRO A 27 -13.71 13.60 5.23
C PRO A 27 -13.99 15.07 5.57
N SER A 28 -13.06 15.74 6.28
CA SER A 28 -12.79 17.20 6.22
C SER A 28 -11.89 17.64 7.38
N GLY A 29 -10.63 17.21 7.37
CA GLY A 29 -9.63 17.60 8.37
C GLY A 29 -8.41 18.29 7.75
N PRO A 30 -7.59 18.99 8.53
CA PRO A 30 -6.27 19.45 8.08
C PRO A 30 -5.46 18.27 7.53
N THR A 31 -4.53 18.54 6.61
CA THR A 31 -3.66 17.52 6.00
C THR A 31 -2.97 16.71 7.10
N PRO A 32 -3.14 15.38 7.14
CA PRO A 32 -2.57 14.56 8.20
C PRO A 32 -1.04 14.60 8.12
N ILE A 33 -0.40 14.72 9.28
CA ILE A 33 1.05 14.66 9.44
C ILE A 33 1.36 13.35 10.15
N ALA A 34 2.18 12.50 9.54
CA ALA A 34 2.65 11.25 10.14
C ALA A 34 3.85 11.54 11.05
N ASP A 35 3.78 11.06 12.29
CA ASP A 35 4.84 11.11 13.29
C ASP A 35 5.77 9.91 13.13
N VAL A 36 6.55 9.94 12.05
CA VAL A 36 7.55 8.91 11.75
C VAL A 36 8.90 9.58 11.55
N LYS A 37 9.97 8.88 11.96
CA LYS A 37 11.34 9.41 11.85
C LYS A 37 11.73 9.76 10.41
N SER A 38 11.29 8.94 9.45
CA SER A 38 11.57 9.07 8.02
C SER A 38 10.41 8.47 7.25
N LEU A 39 9.97 9.14 6.18
CA LEU A 39 8.93 8.65 5.29
C LEU A 39 9.47 8.57 3.87
N THR A 40 9.50 7.37 3.31
CA THR A 40 9.85 7.17 1.90
C THR A 40 8.58 7.18 1.06
N HIS A 41 8.53 8.08 0.09
CA HIS A 41 7.39 8.23 -0.80
C HIS A 41 7.72 7.76 -2.21
N TYR A 42 6.99 6.76 -2.70
CA TYR A 42 7.10 6.26 -4.06
C TYR A 42 6.03 6.90 -4.94
N GLY A 43 6.47 7.79 -5.82
CA GLY A 43 5.63 8.40 -6.86
C GLY A 43 5.88 7.76 -8.21
N GLU A 44 5.29 6.60 -8.43
CA GLU A 44 5.26 5.98 -9.75
C GLU A 44 4.38 6.81 -10.70
N PRO A 45 4.70 6.90 -12.00
CA PRO A 45 3.77 7.44 -12.96
C PRO A 45 2.43 6.71 -12.85
N TYR A 46 1.32 7.46 -12.82
CA TYR A 46 -0.02 6.87 -12.85
C TYR A 46 -0.21 6.10 -14.16
N ASP A 47 0.02 4.80 -14.11
CA ASP A 47 0.12 3.96 -15.29
C ASP A 47 0.05 2.47 -14.96
N GLY A 48 -0.38 1.65 -15.93
CA GLY A 48 -0.35 0.20 -15.85
C GLY A 48 0.73 -0.41 -16.74
N ASN A 49 1.34 -1.52 -16.32
CA ASN A 49 2.36 -2.24 -17.10
C ASN A 49 2.04 -3.74 -17.22
N THR A 50 2.29 -4.34 -18.39
CA THR A 50 2.17 -5.79 -18.65
C THR A 50 3.46 -6.41 -19.18
N ARG A 51 4.50 -5.60 -19.43
CA ARG A 51 5.75 -6.01 -20.06
C ARG A 51 6.81 -6.43 -19.05
N PHE A 52 6.83 -5.78 -17.88
CA PHE A 52 7.84 -6.01 -16.85
C PHE A 52 7.22 -6.05 -15.47
N PHE A 53 7.89 -6.74 -14.55
CA PHE A 53 7.50 -6.79 -13.15
C PHE A 53 7.62 -5.40 -12.51
N ARG A 54 6.57 -4.97 -11.81
CA ARG A 54 6.54 -3.71 -11.05
C ARG A 54 7.12 -3.96 -9.66
N SER A 55 8.43 -3.74 -9.51
CA SER A 55 9.16 -4.00 -8.27
C SER A 55 8.91 -2.99 -7.16
N THR A 56 8.35 -1.81 -7.46
CA THR A 56 8.17 -0.72 -6.49
C THR A 56 7.34 -1.14 -5.28
N LEU A 57 6.22 -1.84 -5.51
CA LEU A 57 5.39 -2.37 -4.40
C LEU A 57 6.18 -3.33 -3.49
N PHE A 58 6.98 -4.22 -4.09
CA PHE A 58 7.81 -5.16 -3.35
C PHE A 58 8.89 -4.43 -2.53
N VAL A 59 9.58 -3.46 -3.14
CA VAL A 59 10.63 -2.68 -2.45
C VAL A 59 10.02 -1.89 -1.28
N ALA A 60 8.86 -1.27 -1.47
CA ALA A 60 8.17 -0.53 -0.42
C ALA A 60 7.78 -1.44 0.76
N ALA A 61 7.24 -2.62 0.48
CA ALA A 61 6.89 -3.61 1.51
C ALA A 61 8.12 -4.12 2.28
N VAL A 62 9.22 -4.41 1.56
CA VAL A 62 10.48 -4.84 2.19
C VAL A 62 11.05 -3.75 3.10
N ARG A 63 11.05 -2.49 2.66
CA ARG A 63 11.50 -1.36 3.49
C ARG A 63 10.67 -1.22 4.76
N ALA A 64 9.36 -1.34 4.66
CA ALA A 64 8.47 -1.32 5.81
C ALA A 64 8.80 -2.45 6.81
N CYS A 65 9.11 -3.66 6.32
CA CYS A 65 9.56 -4.77 7.17
C CYS A 65 10.88 -4.50 7.91
N TYR A 66 11.70 -3.53 7.46
CA TYR A 66 12.91 -3.08 8.14
C TYR A 66 12.66 -1.88 9.08
N GLY A 67 11.40 -1.52 9.34
CA GLY A 67 11.02 -0.40 10.19
C GLY A 67 11.13 0.98 9.51
N GLU A 68 11.24 1.02 8.19
CA GLU A 68 11.29 2.27 7.41
C GLU A 68 9.93 2.55 6.77
N SER A 69 9.20 3.53 7.30
CA SER A 69 7.85 3.86 6.84
C SER A 69 7.82 4.24 5.36
N CYS A 70 6.94 3.59 4.60
CA CYS A 70 6.82 3.75 3.14
C CYS A 70 5.38 4.04 2.71
N LEU A 71 5.21 5.13 1.96
CA LEU A 71 3.96 5.50 1.32
C LEU A 71 4.08 5.30 -0.19
N LEU A 72 3.21 4.48 -0.75
CA LEU A 72 3.03 4.33 -2.18
C LEU A 72 1.73 5.01 -2.61
N HIS A 73 1.75 5.77 -3.70
CA HIS A 73 0.53 6.23 -4.35
C HIS A 73 0.44 5.73 -5.78
N GLY A 74 -0.79 5.53 -6.26
CA GLY A 74 -1.02 5.06 -7.62
C GLY A 74 -2.47 5.23 -8.03
N VAL A 75 -2.85 4.56 -9.12
CA VAL A 75 -4.21 4.61 -9.67
C VAL A 75 -4.73 3.20 -9.87
N GLU A 76 -6.06 3.06 -9.79
CA GLU A 76 -6.71 1.80 -10.07
C GLU A 76 -6.48 1.33 -11.50
N TRP A 77 -6.59 2.26 -12.45
CA TRP A 77 -6.48 2.02 -13.88
C TRP A 77 -6.12 3.31 -14.61
N MET A 78 -5.35 3.22 -15.70
CA MET A 78 -5.01 4.37 -16.53
C MET A 78 -5.05 4.05 -18.02
N SER A 79 -5.81 4.84 -18.78
CA SER A 79 -5.79 4.86 -20.25
C SER A 79 -4.57 5.60 -20.80
N PRO A 80 -4.04 5.24 -21.98
CA PRO A 80 -4.45 4.15 -22.86
C PRO A 80 -3.74 2.82 -22.56
N LYS A 81 -2.82 2.79 -21.56
CA LYS A 81 -1.94 1.62 -21.37
C LYS A 81 -2.71 0.41 -20.85
N GLY A 82 -3.68 0.62 -19.95
CA GLY A 82 -4.58 -0.43 -19.48
C GLY A 82 -3.88 -1.66 -18.90
N GLY A 83 -2.63 -1.51 -18.43
CA GLY A 83 -1.85 -2.60 -17.85
C GLY A 83 -2.11 -2.79 -16.35
N VAL A 84 -1.32 -3.67 -15.72
CA VAL A 84 -1.45 -3.98 -14.30
C VAL A 84 -0.90 -2.83 -13.46
N THR A 85 -1.69 -2.36 -12.49
CA THR A 85 -1.32 -1.32 -11.51
C THR A 85 -1.01 -1.93 -10.13
N GLU A 86 -0.30 -1.19 -9.28
CA GLU A 86 -0.10 -1.58 -7.87
C GLU A 86 -1.42 -1.74 -7.13
N GLU A 87 -2.43 -0.94 -7.47
CA GLU A 87 -3.74 -1.06 -6.84
C GLU A 87 -4.42 -2.39 -7.18
N GLN A 88 -4.34 -2.81 -8.44
CA GLN A 88 -4.90 -4.09 -8.87
C GLN A 88 -4.17 -5.25 -8.20
N MET A 89 -2.84 -5.18 -8.08
CA MET A 89 -2.05 -6.19 -7.35
C MET A 89 -2.42 -6.25 -5.87
N LEU A 90 -2.52 -5.10 -5.21
CA LEU A 90 -2.92 -5.01 -3.80
C LEU A 90 -4.32 -5.58 -3.57
N ARG A 91 -5.31 -5.20 -4.38
CA ARG A 91 -6.68 -5.77 -4.30
C ARG A 91 -6.69 -7.27 -4.54
N TYR A 92 -5.91 -7.75 -5.50
CA TYR A 92 -5.78 -9.19 -5.76
C TYR A 92 -5.21 -9.96 -4.55
N MET A 93 -4.31 -9.34 -3.79
CA MET A 93 -3.79 -9.89 -2.53
C MET A 93 -4.76 -9.73 -1.33
N GLY A 94 -5.93 -9.12 -1.52
CA GLY A 94 -6.92 -8.88 -0.47
C GLY A 94 -6.69 -7.61 0.35
N ALA A 95 -5.81 -6.71 -0.09
CA ALA A 95 -5.58 -5.43 0.57
C ALA A 95 -6.75 -4.45 0.40
N ASN A 96 -7.04 -3.66 1.43
CA ASN A 96 -7.92 -2.51 1.31
C ASN A 96 -7.19 -1.34 0.62
N THR A 97 -7.61 -0.97 -0.60
CA THR A 97 -7.06 0.18 -1.33
C THR A 97 -7.91 1.45 -1.20
N HIS A 98 -9.00 1.40 -0.44
CA HIS A 98 -9.86 2.55 -0.12
C HIS A 98 -9.46 3.08 1.25
N LEU A 99 -8.29 3.72 1.30
CA LEU A 99 -7.74 4.33 2.50
C LEU A 99 -7.75 5.84 2.37
N SER A 100 -8.42 6.49 3.31
CA SER A 100 -8.29 7.93 3.49
C SER A 100 -6.85 8.29 3.91
N PRO A 101 -6.39 9.52 3.66
CA PRO A 101 -5.08 9.98 4.13
C PRO A 101 -4.88 9.83 5.65
N LEU A 102 -5.95 9.93 6.44
CA LEU A 102 -5.89 9.74 7.89
C LEU A 102 -5.69 8.27 8.28
N GLN A 103 -6.35 7.34 7.58
CA GLN A 103 -6.12 5.91 7.79
C GLN A 103 -4.71 5.50 7.36
N ALA A 104 -4.24 6.05 6.23
CA ALA A 104 -2.86 5.84 5.79
C ALA A 104 -1.84 6.33 6.84
N LYS A 105 -2.09 7.47 7.49
CA LYS A 105 -1.27 7.96 8.61
C LYS A 105 -1.15 6.91 9.72
N VAL A 106 -2.27 6.35 10.17
CA VAL A 106 -2.28 5.33 11.24
C VAL A 106 -1.43 4.12 10.86
N LEU A 107 -1.51 3.64 9.62
CA LEU A 107 -0.72 2.51 9.14
C LEU A 107 0.78 2.82 9.03
N LEU A 108 1.14 4.08 8.73
CA LEU A 108 2.54 4.51 8.62
C LEU A 108 3.22 4.63 9.98
N GLU A 109 2.46 4.99 11.03
CA GLU A 109 2.92 5.14 12.41
C GLU A 109 2.96 3.81 13.18
N ASP A 110 2.31 2.76 12.66
CA ASP A 110 2.35 1.42 13.24
C ASP A 110 3.70 0.74 12.92
N GLU A 111 4.49 0.46 13.97
CA GLU A 111 5.83 -0.14 13.86
C GLU A 111 5.82 -1.55 13.25
N GLU A 112 4.70 -2.29 13.35
CA GLU A 112 4.57 -3.63 12.76
C GLU A 112 4.15 -3.58 11.28
N ILE A 113 3.61 -2.44 10.81
CA ILE A 113 3.09 -2.28 9.44
C ILE A 113 4.02 -1.41 8.61
N GLY A 114 4.25 -0.15 9.01
CA GLY A 114 5.13 0.82 8.35
C GLY A 114 4.81 1.08 6.87
N PHE A 115 3.65 0.68 6.36
CA PHE A 115 3.33 0.75 4.93
C PHE A 115 1.90 1.23 4.71
N ALA A 116 1.74 2.17 3.78
CA ALA A 116 0.43 2.59 3.30
C ALA A 116 0.40 2.73 1.78
N TYR A 117 -0.76 2.43 1.20
CA TYR A 117 -1.09 2.73 -0.18
C TYR A 117 -2.24 3.74 -0.23
N ILE A 118 -2.07 4.82 -0.99
CA ILE A 118 -3.14 5.79 -1.25
C ILE A 118 -3.45 5.80 -2.75
N SER A 119 -4.71 5.51 -3.09
CA SER A 119 -5.19 5.64 -4.47
C SER A 119 -5.33 7.11 -4.85
N GLN A 120 -5.16 7.43 -6.14
CA GLN A 120 -5.32 8.76 -6.70
C GLN A 120 -6.66 9.39 -6.29
N ARG A 121 -7.74 8.60 -6.27
CA ARG A 121 -9.08 9.06 -5.87
C ARG A 121 -9.14 9.58 -4.43
N GLU A 122 -8.27 9.08 -3.55
CA GLU A 122 -8.20 9.50 -2.14
C GLU A 122 -7.20 10.65 -1.96
N ALA A 123 -6.08 10.61 -2.68
CA ALA A 123 -5.05 11.65 -2.65
C ALA A 123 -5.55 12.97 -3.28
N ARG A 124 -6.33 12.88 -4.36
CA ARG A 124 -6.89 14.02 -5.09
C ARG A 124 -8.24 13.66 -5.71
N PRO A 125 -9.34 13.70 -4.92
CA PRO A 125 -10.68 13.31 -5.37
C PRO A 125 -11.25 14.10 -6.56
N SER A 126 -10.66 15.27 -6.86
CA SER A 126 -11.11 16.13 -7.95
C SER A 126 -10.52 15.76 -9.33
N MET A 127 -9.67 14.74 -9.40
CA MET A 127 -9.02 14.24 -10.63
C MET A 127 -9.42 12.79 -10.88
#